data_AF-A0A147K3I0-F1
#
_entry.id   AF-A0A147K3I0-F1
#
_cell.length_a   1.000
_cell.length_b   1.000
_cell.length_c   1.000
_cell.angle_alpha   90.00
_cell.angle_beta   90.00
_cell.angle_gamma   90.00
#
_symmetry.space_group_name_H-M   'P 1'
#
loop_
_entity.id
_entity.type
_entity.pdbx_description
1 polymer ?
#
loop_
_entity_poly.entity_id
_entity_poly.type
_entity_poly.pdbx_seq_one_letter_code
_entity_poly.pdbx_strand_id
1 'polypeptide(L)'
;MKFPVLGILALIISFSAFVFAAASQGLSLLLLTALVSAAVIVVFATLYLYMKPRKEPAVLSVEPASHIPLEDFTVWVDIGSPAEELQSLSWKDAELALATVRADLSSLVTNVRLLNDRIGLLIGRSGFEGLTSAGLNQDLQNLNYGISFILDLVGVPKFSIEGMREIANRAEGCALIAEQIAGKLRAFREGKPNEISVYIRPLLRAVEKLSSDLRAAKSNIDLFIGKAPEVQLQAI
;
A
#
# COMPACT_ATOMS: atom_id res chain seq x y z
N MET A 1 16.05 -15.92 -1.28
CA MET A 1 16.30 -15.93 -2.74
C MET A 1 16.00 -17.32 -3.27
N LYS A 2 14.99 -17.48 -4.13
CA LYS A 2 14.71 -18.77 -4.79
C LYS A 2 15.68 -18.91 -5.95
N PHE A 3 16.68 -19.79 -5.82
CA PHE A 3 17.56 -20.13 -6.95
C PHE A 3 16.71 -20.65 -8.11
N PRO A 4 17.00 -20.29 -9.38
CA PRO A 4 16.25 -20.78 -10.52
C PRO A 4 16.58 -22.26 -10.75
N VAL A 5 15.86 -23.13 -10.03
CA VAL A 5 15.96 -24.59 -10.12
C VAL A 5 15.90 -25.07 -11.57
N LEU A 6 15.08 -24.40 -12.39
CA LEU A 6 14.97 -24.62 -13.84
C LEU A 6 16.27 -24.37 -14.61
N GLY A 7 17.05 -23.35 -14.25
CA GLY A 7 18.33 -23.05 -14.91
C GLY A 7 19.41 -24.09 -14.60
N ILE A 8 19.43 -24.60 -13.37
CA ILE A 8 20.35 -25.67 -12.94
C ILE A 8 19.98 -26.99 -13.64
N LEU A 9 18.69 -27.32 -13.72
CA LEU A 9 18.20 -28.50 -14.44
C LEU A 9 18.54 -28.46 -15.93
N ALA A 10 18.37 -27.31 -16.59
CA ALA A 10 18.74 -27.14 -18.00
C ALA A 10 20.25 -27.34 -18.24
N LEU A 11 21.08 -26.93 -17.28
CA LEU A 11 22.53 -27.07 -17.34
C LEU A 11 22.96 -28.55 -17.17
N ILE A 12 22.35 -29.27 -16.23
CA ILE A 12 22.59 -30.70 -16.01
C ILE A 12 22.20 -31.53 -17.24
N ILE A 13 21.05 -31.24 -17.85
CA ILE A 13 20.56 -31.93 -19.06
C ILE A 13 21.50 -31.65 -20.25
N SER A 14 21.94 -30.40 -20.42
CA SER A 14 22.89 -30.03 -21.49
C SER A 14 24.26 -30.70 -21.32
N PHE A 15 24.75 -30.81 -20.08
CA PHE A 15 26.02 -31.48 -19.79
C PHE A 15 25.95 -32.99 -20.04
N SER A 16 24.81 -33.60 -19.67
CA SER A 16 24.55 -35.02 -19.93
C SER A 16 24.50 -35.31 -21.44
N ALA A 17 23.82 -34.46 -22.21
CA ALA A 17 23.77 -34.57 -23.68
C ALA A 17 25.16 -34.41 -24.33
N PHE A 18 26.03 -33.54 -23.79
CA PHE A 18 27.41 -33.36 -24.26
C PHE A 18 28.29 -34.61 -24.03
N VAL A 19 28.16 -35.26 -22.88
CA VAL A 19 28.90 -36.50 -22.58
C VAL A 19 28.49 -37.63 -23.53
N PHE A 20 27.19 -37.76 -23.82
CA PHE A 20 26.69 -38.72 -24.81
C PHE A 20 27.14 -38.38 -26.25
N ALA A 21 27.28 -37.10 -26.57
CA ALA A 21 27.74 -36.64 -27.88
C ALA A 21 29.20 -37.00 -28.18
N ALA A 22 30.08 -36.83 -27.19
CA ALA A 22 31.52 -37.04 -27.32
C ALA A 22 31.89 -38.51 -27.61
N ALA A 23 30.98 -39.44 -27.34
CA ALA A 23 31.13 -40.85 -27.69
C ALA A 23 30.72 -41.19 -29.14
N SER A 24 30.14 -40.24 -29.88
CA SER A 24 29.69 -40.45 -31.27
C SER A 24 30.73 -39.91 -32.28
N GLN A 25 30.99 -40.63 -33.37
CA GLN A 25 31.89 -40.19 -34.44
C GLN A 25 31.12 -39.85 -35.73
N GLY A 26 31.57 -38.85 -36.48
CA GLY A 26 30.99 -38.44 -37.77
C GLY A 26 30.11 -37.19 -37.71
N LEU A 27 29.20 -37.03 -38.69
CA LEU A 27 28.32 -35.85 -38.86
C LEU A 27 27.52 -35.49 -37.59
N SER A 28 27.21 -36.50 -36.77
CA SER A 28 26.55 -36.37 -35.47
C SER A 28 27.34 -35.50 -34.50
N LEU A 29 28.69 -35.56 -34.53
CA LEU A 29 29.56 -34.77 -33.66
C LEU A 29 29.48 -33.27 -34.00
N LEU A 30 29.38 -32.91 -35.29
CA LEU A 30 29.18 -31.52 -35.71
C LEU A 30 27.80 -30.98 -35.30
N LEU A 31 26.74 -31.78 -35.44
CA LEU A 31 25.40 -31.39 -34.99
C LEU A 31 25.31 -31.25 -33.47
N LEU A 32 25.93 -32.17 -32.73
CA LEU A 32 25.91 -32.15 -31.27
C LEU A 32 26.77 -31.03 -30.69
N THR A 33 27.93 -30.73 -31.28
CA THR A 33 28.74 -29.58 -30.89
C THR A 33 27.98 -28.27 -31.12
N ALA A 34 27.29 -28.11 -32.26
CA ALA A 34 26.45 -26.95 -32.53
C ALA A 34 25.31 -26.80 -31.50
N LEU A 35 24.65 -27.90 -31.14
CA LEU A 35 23.58 -27.92 -30.14
C LEU A 35 24.07 -27.52 -28.75
N VAL A 36 25.25 -28.00 -28.35
CA VAL A 36 25.85 -27.69 -27.06
C VAL A 36 26.31 -26.23 -27.02
N SER A 37 26.92 -25.73 -28.09
CA SER A 37 27.27 -24.31 -28.21
C SER A 37 26.01 -23.43 -28.11
N ALA A 38 24.91 -23.79 -28.77
CA ALA A 38 23.65 -23.05 -28.67
C ALA A 38 23.08 -23.08 -27.25
N ALA A 39 23.12 -24.23 -26.56
CA ALA A 39 22.66 -24.35 -25.18
C ALA A 39 23.51 -23.49 -24.22
N VAL A 40 24.83 -23.48 -24.37
CA VAL A 40 25.74 -22.64 -23.58
C VAL A 40 25.44 -21.15 -23.83
N ILE A 41 25.21 -20.75 -25.08
CA ILE A 41 24.84 -19.37 -25.42
C ILE A 41 23.50 -18.99 -24.77
N VAL A 42 22.50 -19.86 -24.78
CA VAL A 42 21.19 -19.60 -24.15
C VAL A 42 21.33 -19.49 -22.64
N VAL A 43 22.11 -20.35 -21.99
CA VAL A 43 22.39 -20.26 -20.55
C VAL A 43 23.11 -18.96 -20.22
N PHE A 44 24.16 -18.60 -20.97
CA PHE A 44 24.88 -17.35 -20.77
C PHE A 44 24.01 -16.13 -21.06
N ALA A 45 23.15 -16.17 -22.08
CA ALA A 45 22.21 -15.10 -22.38
C ALA A 45 21.15 -14.96 -21.28
N THR A 46 20.67 -16.08 -20.73
CA THR A 46 19.68 -16.08 -19.65
C THR A 46 20.31 -15.59 -18.35
N LEU A 47 21.50 -16.07 -17.99
CA LEU A 47 22.27 -15.56 -16.85
C LEU A 47 22.64 -14.10 -17.06
N TYR A 48 23.06 -13.69 -18.26
CA TYR A 48 23.32 -12.30 -18.58
C TYR A 48 22.05 -11.46 -18.45
N LEU A 49 20.89 -11.89 -18.94
CA LEU A 49 19.63 -11.15 -18.77
C LEU A 49 19.17 -11.08 -17.31
N TYR A 50 19.42 -12.13 -16.52
CA TYR A 50 19.11 -12.15 -15.09
C TYR A 50 20.12 -11.37 -14.23
N MET A 51 21.39 -11.33 -14.63
CA MET A 51 22.48 -10.65 -13.92
C MET A 51 22.76 -9.25 -14.45
N LYS A 52 22.23 -8.88 -15.62
CA LYS A 52 22.30 -7.52 -16.16
C LYS A 52 21.48 -6.65 -15.23
N PRO A 53 22.11 -5.75 -14.44
CA PRO A 53 21.33 -4.71 -13.79
C PRO A 53 20.57 -4.00 -14.90
N ARG A 54 19.26 -3.85 -14.73
CA ARG A 54 18.33 -3.29 -15.72
C ARG A 54 18.85 -1.91 -16.17
N LYS A 55 19.69 -1.88 -17.21
CA LYS A 55 20.22 -0.66 -17.79
C LYS A 55 19.10 -0.06 -18.63
N GLU A 56 18.42 0.93 -18.08
CA GLU A 56 17.63 1.88 -18.88
C GLU A 56 18.54 2.56 -19.91
N PRO A 57 17.99 2.95 -21.08
CA PRO A 57 18.78 3.39 -22.22
C PRO A 57 19.55 4.67 -21.90
N ALA A 58 20.85 4.63 -22.18
CA ALA A 58 21.77 5.74 -22.01
C ALA A 58 21.40 6.91 -22.93
N VAL A 59 20.77 7.93 -22.36
CA VAL A 59 20.76 9.30 -22.91
C VAL A 59 21.23 10.23 -21.80
N LEU A 60 22.49 10.68 -21.94
CA LEU A 60 23.16 11.79 -21.26
C LEU A 60 22.85 12.06 -19.76
N SER A 61 23.75 11.54 -18.91
CA SER A 61 24.45 12.29 -17.85
C SER A 61 23.67 13.35 -17.05
N VAL A 62 23.05 12.91 -15.95
CA VAL A 62 23.13 13.37 -14.53
C VAL A 62 22.12 12.48 -13.81
N GLU A 63 22.53 11.50 -12.99
CA GLU A 63 21.58 10.75 -12.15
C GLU A 63 21.10 11.63 -10.99
N PRO A 64 19.79 11.90 -10.92
CA PRO A 64 19.05 11.64 -9.70
C PRO A 64 17.79 10.82 -10.03
N ALA A 65 17.55 9.76 -9.26
CA ALA A 65 16.28 9.05 -9.16
C ALA A 65 15.55 8.79 -10.50
N SER A 66 15.78 7.61 -11.10
CA SER A 66 14.88 7.08 -12.13
C SER A 66 13.42 7.26 -11.69
N HIS A 67 12.71 8.06 -12.49
CA HIS A 67 11.47 8.78 -12.18
C HIS A 67 10.54 8.04 -11.20
N ILE A 68 10.64 8.36 -9.91
CA ILE A 68 9.52 8.16 -9.00
C ILE A 68 8.47 9.18 -9.46
N PRO A 69 7.27 8.76 -9.89
CA PRO A 69 6.25 9.73 -10.27
C PRO A 69 6.00 10.66 -9.08
N LEU A 70 6.10 11.96 -9.32
CA LEU A 70 5.79 12.97 -8.32
C LEU A 70 4.30 12.86 -7.99
N GLU A 71 4.00 12.75 -6.70
CA GLU A 71 2.64 12.58 -6.23
C GLU A 71 1.86 13.89 -6.35
N ASP A 72 0.74 13.85 -7.08
CA ASP A 72 -0.18 14.97 -7.19
C ASP A 72 -1.49 14.75 -6.41
N PHE A 73 -1.70 13.56 -5.82
CA PHE A 73 -2.93 13.19 -5.09
C PHE A 73 -4.21 13.55 -5.87
N THR A 74 -4.17 13.54 -7.21
CA THR A 74 -5.30 13.90 -8.08
C THR A 74 -6.53 13.02 -7.88
N VAL A 75 -6.32 11.78 -7.42
CA VAL A 75 -7.38 10.80 -7.13
C VAL A 75 -7.82 10.85 -5.65
N TRP A 76 -7.27 11.77 -4.85
CA TRP A 76 -7.69 11.94 -3.45
C TRP A 76 -9.15 12.38 -3.40
N VAL A 77 -9.98 11.59 -2.72
CA VAL A 77 -11.39 11.91 -2.55
C VAL A 77 -11.49 13.00 -1.49
N ASP A 78 -11.94 14.19 -1.89
CA ASP A 78 -12.23 15.27 -0.97
C ASP A 78 -13.65 15.13 -0.42
N ILE A 79 -13.74 14.73 0.84
CA ILE A 79 -15.01 14.48 1.54
C ILE A 79 -15.52 15.77 2.20
N GLY A 80 -14.70 16.82 2.29
CA GLY A 80 -15.05 18.05 3.02
C GLY A 80 -15.14 17.79 4.52
N SER A 81 -16.35 17.60 5.03
CA SER A 81 -16.65 17.30 6.44
C SER A 81 -17.26 15.89 6.56
N PRO A 82 -16.46 14.86 6.87
CA PRO A 82 -16.96 13.49 6.97
C PRO A 82 -18.10 13.34 7.96
N ALA A 83 -19.18 12.69 7.52
CA ALA A 83 -20.41 12.42 8.24
C ALA A 83 -21.16 13.68 8.75
N GLU A 84 -20.91 14.86 8.16
CA GLU A 84 -21.57 16.11 8.58
C GLU A 84 -23.10 16.04 8.45
N GLU A 85 -23.62 15.32 7.44
CA GLU A 85 -25.06 15.16 7.23
C GLU A 85 -25.79 14.56 8.45
N LEU A 86 -25.09 13.78 9.28
CA LEU A 86 -25.62 13.24 10.54
C LEU A 86 -26.13 14.33 11.50
N GLN A 87 -25.61 15.55 11.40
CA GLN A 87 -26.08 16.67 12.20
C GLN A 87 -27.50 17.09 11.85
N SER A 88 -27.99 16.79 10.65
CA SER A 88 -29.37 17.04 10.24
C SER A 88 -30.32 15.87 10.54
N LEU A 89 -29.78 14.66 10.67
CA LEU A 89 -30.56 13.44 10.83
C LEU A 89 -31.02 13.22 12.28
N SER A 90 -32.19 12.58 12.41
CA SER A 90 -32.72 12.09 13.68
C SER A 90 -32.42 10.61 13.88
N TRP A 91 -32.56 10.10 15.11
CA TRP A 91 -32.40 8.67 15.38
C TRP A 91 -33.44 7.78 14.65
N LYS A 92 -34.52 8.38 14.14
CA LYS A 92 -35.52 7.69 13.32
C LYS A 92 -35.03 7.43 11.90
N ASP A 93 -34.03 8.21 11.45
CA ASP A 93 -33.40 8.11 10.13
C ASP A 93 -32.14 7.23 10.17
N ALA A 94 -32.17 6.22 11.05
CA ALA A 94 -31.07 5.32 11.36
C ALA A 94 -30.40 4.67 10.12
N GLU A 95 -31.22 4.22 9.17
CA GLU A 95 -30.72 3.60 7.94
C GLU A 95 -29.99 4.61 7.05
N LEU A 96 -30.52 5.83 6.95
CA LEU A 96 -29.90 6.91 6.19
C LEU A 96 -28.59 7.34 6.86
N ALA A 97 -28.57 7.47 8.19
CA ALA A 97 -27.37 7.78 8.95
C ALA A 97 -26.26 6.73 8.75
N LEU A 98 -26.62 5.45 8.76
CA LEU A 98 -25.68 4.37 8.49
C LEU A 98 -25.16 4.43 7.05
N ALA A 99 -26.03 4.74 6.09
CA ALA A 99 -25.65 4.90 4.68
C ALA A 99 -24.68 6.07 4.46
N THR A 100 -24.93 7.24 5.08
CA THR A 100 -24.03 8.40 5.06
C THR A 100 -22.66 8.01 5.63
N VAL A 101 -22.64 7.43 6.83
CA VAL A 101 -21.40 6.97 7.49
C VAL A 101 -20.64 5.98 6.61
N ARG A 102 -21.35 5.03 5.98
CA ARG A 102 -20.76 4.06 5.07
C ARG A 102 -20.10 4.73 3.87
N ALA A 103 -20.78 5.67 3.23
CA ALA A 103 -20.29 6.33 2.03
C ALA A 103 -19.00 7.11 2.31
N ASP A 104 -18.98 7.88 3.40
CA ASP A 104 -17.83 8.70 3.77
C ASP A 104 -16.65 7.84 4.22
N LEU A 105 -16.90 6.81 5.05
CA LEU A 105 -15.84 5.89 5.46
C LEU A 105 -15.29 5.09 4.28
N SER A 106 -16.11 4.74 3.29
CA SER A 106 -15.65 4.06 2.06
C SER A 106 -14.72 4.95 1.24
N SER A 107 -15.00 6.25 1.22
CA SER A 107 -14.13 7.24 0.60
C SER A 107 -12.79 7.36 1.35
N LEU A 108 -12.81 7.38 2.69
CA LEU A 108 -11.58 7.38 3.50
C LEU A 108 -10.72 6.12 3.28
N VAL A 109 -11.33 4.95 3.09
CA VAL A 109 -10.60 3.71 2.74
C VAL A 109 -9.83 3.87 1.44
N THR A 110 -10.45 4.50 0.45
CA THR A 110 -9.83 4.74 -0.85
C THR A 110 -8.61 5.65 -0.69
N ASN A 111 -8.72 6.71 0.10
CA ASN A 111 -7.61 7.60 0.44
C ASN A 111 -6.47 6.89 1.18
N VAL A 112 -6.79 5.98 2.09
CA VAL A 112 -5.80 5.18 2.83
C VAL A 112 -5.06 4.20 1.92
N ARG A 113 -5.79 3.53 1.02
CA ARG A 113 -5.18 2.64 0.03
C ARG A 113 -4.24 3.40 -0.89
N LEU A 114 -4.67 4.55 -1.38
CA LEU A 114 -3.83 5.45 -2.17
C LEU A 114 -2.56 5.81 -1.40
N LEU A 115 -2.70 6.29 -0.16
CA LEU A 115 -1.56 6.64 0.69
C LEU A 115 -0.59 5.45 0.89
N ASN A 116 -1.12 4.26 1.17
CA ASN A 116 -0.32 3.05 1.36
C ASN A 116 0.44 2.68 0.08
N ASP A 117 -0.22 2.71 -1.08
CA ASP A 117 0.41 2.44 -2.36
C ASP A 117 1.53 3.45 -2.65
N ARG A 118 1.30 4.74 -2.35
CA ARG A 118 2.29 5.79 -2.58
C ARG A 118 3.50 5.70 -1.68
N ILE A 119 3.29 5.44 -0.38
CA ILE A 119 4.42 5.19 0.53
C ILE A 119 5.16 3.90 0.11
N GLY A 120 4.42 2.88 -0.32
CA GLY A 120 4.98 1.63 -0.83
C GLY A 120 5.92 1.83 -2.03
N LEU A 121 5.65 2.82 -2.89
CA LEU A 121 6.54 3.17 -4.01
C LEU A 121 7.89 3.74 -3.56
N LEU A 122 7.95 4.36 -2.38
CA LEU A 122 9.17 4.96 -1.82
C LEU A 122 9.98 3.95 -0.99
N ILE A 123 9.31 3.01 -0.31
CA ILE A 123 9.95 2.02 0.54
C ILE A 123 10.97 1.19 -0.27
N GLY A 124 12.19 1.10 0.25
CA GLY A 124 13.29 0.35 -0.37
C GLY A 124 13.99 1.05 -1.53
N ARG A 125 13.60 2.29 -1.87
CA ARG A 125 14.33 3.11 -2.84
C ARG A 125 15.49 3.88 -2.20
N SER A 126 16.48 4.21 -3.02
CA SER A 126 17.63 4.99 -2.57
C SER A 126 17.21 6.36 -2.04
N GLY A 127 17.70 6.72 -0.86
CA GLY A 127 17.31 7.94 -0.14
C GLY A 127 16.11 7.79 0.79
N PHE A 128 15.32 6.72 0.63
CA PHE A 128 14.09 6.42 1.39
C PHE A 128 14.21 5.21 2.33
N GLU A 129 15.42 4.69 2.53
CA GLU A 129 15.70 3.53 3.36
C GLU A 129 15.22 3.72 4.81
N GLY A 130 15.27 4.97 5.29
CA GLY A 130 14.80 5.37 6.62
C GLY A 130 13.30 5.16 6.86
N LEU A 131 12.48 5.09 5.81
CA LEU A 131 11.03 4.84 5.94
C LEU A 131 10.75 3.41 6.43
N THR A 132 11.55 2.44 5.97
CA THR A 132 11.41 1.04 6.39
C THR A 132 11.81 0.86 7.85
N SER A 133 12.92 1.47 8.28
CA SER A 133 13.41 1.38 9.66
C SER A 133 12.49 2.05 10.69
N ALA A 134 11.68 3.02 10.26
CA ALA A 134 10.72 3.67 11.14
C ALA A 134 9.49 2.79 11.47
N GLY A 135 9.39 1.57 10.92
CA GLY A 135 8.23 0.70 11.11
C GLY A 135 6.96 1.21 10.40
N LEU A 136 7.11 2.10 9.42
CA LEU A 136 6.00 2.75 8.72
C LEU A 136 5.08 1.75 8.01
N ASN A 137 5.66 0.66 7.49
CA ASN A 137 4.91 -0.41 6.83
C ASN A 137 3.91 -1.11 7.77
N GLN A 138 4.29 -1.33 9.03
CA GLN A 138 3.41 -1.94 10.01
C GLN A 138 2.24 -1.01 10.36
N ASP A 139 2.50 0.28 10.56
CA ASP A 139 1.46 1.26 10.87
C ASP A 139 0.47 1.41 9.71
N LEU A 140 0.97 1.42 8.46
CA LEU A 140 0.11 1.47 7.28
C LEU A 140 -0.78 0.25 7.14
N GLN A 141 -0.24 -0.94 7.44
CA GLN A 141 -1.05 -2.17 7.48
C GLN A 141 -2.10 -2.11 8.58
N ASN A 142 -1.74 -1.64 9.79
CA ASN A 142 -2.67 -1.47 10.90
C ASN A 142 -3.78 -0.46 10.57
N LEU A 143 -3.44 0.65 9.90
CA LEU A 143 -4.39 1.66 9.46
C LEU A 143 -5.36 1.10 8.41
N ASN A 144 -4.83 0.42 7.39
CA ASN A 144 -5.64 -0.19 6.34
C ASN A 144 -6.58 -1.28 6.90
N TYR A 145 -6.08 -2.10 7.83
CA TYR A 145 -6.89 -3.09 8.55
C TYR A 145 -7.97 -2.42 9.39
N GLY A 146 -7.61 -1.41 10.18
CA GLY A 146 -8.53 -0.70 11.07
C GLY A 146 -9.71 -0.08 10.31
N ILE A 147 -9.42 0.57 9.17
CA ILE A 147 -10.46 1.21 8.38
C ILE A 147 -11.29 0.20 7.58
N SER A 148 -10.69 -0.89 7.09
CA SER A 148 -11.45 -1.97 6.45
C SER A 148 -12.42 -2.63 7.45
N PHE A 149 -11.98 -2.82 8.70
CA PHE A 149 -12.83 -3.33 9.77
C PHE A 149 -14.00 -2.40 10.10
N ILE A 150 -13.77 -1.08 10.08
CA ILE A 150 -14.84 -0.09 10.24
C ILE A 150 -15.92 -0.28 9.16
N LEU A 151 -15.53 -0.49 7.90
CA LEU A 151 -16.51 -0.74 6.82
C LEU A 151 -17.31 -2.03 7.04
N ASP A 152 -16.65 -3.09 7.51
CA ASP A 152 -17.33 -4.35 7.79
C ASP A 152 -18.38 -4.17 8.89
N LEU A 153 -18.07 -3.40 9.94
CA LEU A 153 -19.03 -3.06 11.00
C LEU A 153 -20.25 -2.30 10.47
N VAL A 154 -20.02 -1.33 9.59
CA VAL A 154 -21.10 -0.56 8.95
C VAL A 154 -21.93 -1.42 7.98
N GLY A 155 -21.35 -2.50 7.45
CA GLY A 155 -22.03 -3.48 6.60
C GLY A 155 -22.96 -4.44 7.33
N VAL A 156 -22.89 -4.52 8.66
CA VAL A 156 -23.75 -5.39 9.46
C VAL A 156 -25.11 -4.69 9.69
N PRO A 157 -26.25 -5.34 9.38
CA PRO A 157 -27.58 -4.71 9.41
C PRO A 157 -28.14 -4.41 10.82
N LYS A 158 -27.31 -4.34 11.86
CA LYS A 158 -27.73 -4.02 13.23
C LYS A 158 -27.36 -2.59 13.58
N PHE A 159 -28.21 -1.66 13.20
CA PHE A 159 -28.15 -0.29 13.71
C PHE A 159 -28.39 -0.30 15.23
N SER A 160 -27.38 0.10 16.00
CA SER A 160 -27.45 0.23 17.44
C SER A 160 -26.52 1.34 17.91
N ILE A 161 -26.85 1.95 19.06
CA ILE A 161 -25.99 2.95 19.70
C ILE A 161 -24.59 2.37 19.93
N GLU A 162 -24.50 1.12 20.37
CA GLU A 162 -23.22 0.46 20.62
C GLU A 162 -22.42 0.21 19.33
N GLY A 163 -23.09 -0.16 18.24
CA GLY A 163 -22.45 -0.28 16.93
C GLY A 163 -21.89 1.05 16.41
N MET A 164 -22.67 2.13 16.53
CA MET A 164 -22.20 3.48 16.14
C MET A 164 -21.04 3.96 17.03
N ARG A 165 -21.07 3.64 18.33
CA ARG A 165 -19.99 3.95 19.27
C ARG A 165 -18.72 3.16 18.94
N GLU A 166 -18.84 1.88 18.59
CA GLU A 166 -17.71 1.06 18.14
C GLU A 166 -17.09 1.67 16.86
N ILE A 167 -17.91 2.10 15.89
CA ILE A 167 -17.43 2.79 14.67
C ILE A 167 -16.66 4.06 15.05
N ALA A 168 -17.20 4.91 15.93
CA ALA A 168 -16.54 6.14 16.36
C ALA A 168 -15.20 5.88 17.06
N ASN A 169 -15.16 4.90 17.98
CA ASN A 169 -13.94 4.52 18.69
C ASN A 169 -12.87 3.98 17.73
N ARG A 170 -13.28 3.18 16.74
CA ARG A 170 -12.37 2.66 15.71
C ARG A 170 -11.84 3.77 14.81
N ALA A 171 -12.68 4.74 14.44
CA ALA A 171 -12.26 5.91 13.68
C ALA A 171 -11.19 6.71 14.44
N GLU A 172 -11.35 6.91 15.75
CA GLU A 172 -10.32 7.53 16.61
C GLU A 172 -9.03 6.70 16.63
N GLY A 173 -9.12 5.39 16.80
CA GLY A 173 -7.97 4.49 16.75
C GLY A 173 -7.19 4.62 15.43
N CYS A 174 -7.90 4.71 14.30
CA CYS A 174 -7.30 4.94 13.00
C CYS A 174 -6.68 6.34 12.88
N ALA A 175 -7.32 7.37 13.44
CA ALA A 175 -6.81 8.73 13.44
C ALA A 175 -5.48 8.84 14.22
N LEU A 176 -5.36 8.13 15.34
CA LEU A 176 -4.13 8.03 16.13
C LEU A 176 -3.01 7.33 15.35
N ILE A 177 -3.30 6.25 14.63
CA ILE A 177 -2.31 5.58 13.78
C ILE A 177 -1.86 6.51 12.64
N ALA A 178 -2.80 7.22 12.00
CA ALA A 178 -2.47 8.23 10.99
C ALA A 178 -1.55 9.32 11.57
N GLU A 179 -1.80 9.81 12.78
CA GLU A 179 -0.94 10.79 13.44
C GLU A 179 0.47 10.24 13.71
N GLN A 180 0.60 8.98 14.11
CA GLN A 180 1.90 8.32 14.27
C GLN A 180 2.66 8.24 12.94
N ILE A 181 1.98 7.89 11.84
CA ILE A 181 2.54 7.89 10.49
C ILE A 181 3.01 9.30 10.11
N ALA A 182 2.22 10.33 10.37
CA ALA A 182 2.61 11.72 10.10
C ALA A 182 3.85 12.13 10.91
N GLY A 183 3.92 11.75 12.18
CA GLY A 183 5.10 11.97 13.03
C GLY A 183 6.35 11.33 12.44
N LYS A 184 6.27 10.08 11.98
CA LYS A 184 7.37 9.35 11.34
C LYS A 184 7.80 10.00 10.02
N LEU A 185 6.85 10.43 9.19
CA LEU A 185 7.15 11.15 7.94
C LEU A 185 7.81 12.51 8.20
N ARG A 186 7.37 13.23 9.24
CA ARG A 186 7.97 14.51 9.64
C ARG A 186 9.40 14.34 10.13
N ALA A 187 9.63 13.38 11.02
CA ALA A 187 10.97 13.03 11.51
C ALA A 187 11.88 12.55 10.38
N PHE A 188 11.36 11.76 9.44
CA PHE A 188 12.12 11.32 8.27
C PHE A 188 12.52 12.49 7.37
N ARG A 189 11.64 13.49 7.20
CA ARG A 189 11.89 14.68 6.37
C ARG A 189 12.97 15.59 6.97
N GLU A 190 13.06 15.66 8.30
CA GLU A 190 14.05 16.49 8.99
C GLU A 190 15.47 16.06 8.61
N GLY A 191 16.27 17.01 8.10
CA GLY A 191 17.64 16.75 7.67
C GLY A 191 17.79 16.07 6.31
N LYS A 192 16.71 15.91 5.53
CA LYS A 192 16.79 15.38 4.16
C LYS A 192 16.95 16.48 3.11
N PRO A 193 17.66 16.17 2.00
CA PRO A 193 17.71 17.05 0.83
C PRO A 193 16.31 17.44 0.31
N ASN A 194 16.24 18.56 -0.40
CA ASN A 194 14.99 19.08 -0.94
C ASN A 194 14.32 18.10 -1.90
N GLU A 195 15.11 17.35 -2.67
CA GLU A 195 14.65 16.36 -3.63
C GLU A 195 13.78 15.29 -2.97
N ILE A 196 14.20 14.79 -1.79
CA ILE A 196 13.42 13.82 -1.00
C ILE A 196 12.22 14.51 -0.36
N SER A 197 12.39 15.74 0.12
CA SER A 197 11.33 16.51 0.76
C SER A 197 10.13 16.79 -0.15
N VAL A 198 10.35 16.90 -1.46
CA VAL A 198 9.28 17.07 -2.46
C VAL A 198 8.35 15.85 -2.50
N TYR A 199 8.86 14.63 -2.30
CA TYR A 199 8.02 13.42 -2.24
C TYR A 199 7.31 13.24 -0.91
N ILE A 200 7.95 13.63 0.20
CA ILE A 200 7.40 13.41 1.54
C ILE A 200 6.31 14.43 1.89
N ARG A 201 6.41 15.67 1.39
CA ARG A 201 5.47 16.75 1.76
C ARG A 201 4.02 16.46 1.36
N PRO A 202 3.70 15.98 0.14
CA PRO A 202 2.35 15.60 -0.22
C PRO A 202 1.82 14.47 0.68
N LEU A 203 2.64 13.44 0.94
CA LEU A 203 2.27 12.31 1.80
C LEU A 203 1.92 12.77 3.22
N LEU A 204 2.74 13.66 3.79
CA LEU A 204 2.49 14.21 5.12
C LEU A 204 1.15 14.95 5.18
N ARG A 205 0.86 15.81 4.19
CA ARG A 205 -0.42 16.53 4.12
C ARG A 205 -1.61 15.57 4.02
N ALA A 206 -1.48 14.53 3.20
CA ALA A 206 -2.52 13.53 3.02
C ALA A 206 -2.80 12.75 4.33
N VAL A 207 -1.75 12.35 5.05
CA VAL A 207 -1.88 11.65 6.33
C VAL A 207 -2.50 12.56 7.40
N GLU A 208 -2.04 13.81 7.49
CA GLU A 208 -2.58 14.81 8.43
C GLU A 208 -4.06 15.09 8.13
N LYS A 209 -4.43 15.24 6.85
CA LYS A 209 -5.82 15.38 6.43
C LYS A 209 -6.65 14.15 6.81
N LEU A 210 -6.17 12.95 6.52
CA LEU A 210 -6.85 11.70 6.89
C LEU A 210 -7.10 11.59 8.41
N SER A 211 -6.12 11.95 9.24
CA SER A 211 -6.28 11.96 10.70
C SER A 211 -7.37 12.95 11.13
N SER A 212 -7.38 14.15 10.55
CA SER A 212 -8.41 15.16 10.78
C SER A 212 -9.80 14.68 10.35
N ASP A 213 -9.90 14.09 9.16
CA ASP A 213 -11.15 13.59 8.58
C ASP A 213 -11.76 12.46 9.43
N LEU A 214 -10.93 11.55 9.94
CA LEU A 214 -11.37 10.47 10.84
C LEU A 214 -11.90 11.03 12.18
N ARG A 215 -11.26 12.07 12.73
CA ARG A 215 -11.74 12.74 13.96
C ARG A 215 -13.02 13.52 13.73
N ALA A 216 -13.17 14.16 12.58
CA ALA A 216 -14.42 14.81 12.19
C ALA A 216 -15.56 13.79 12.07
N ALA A 217 -15.32 12.65 11.42
CA ALA A 217 -16.29 11.55 11.33
C ALA A 217 -16.71 11.07 12.73
N LYS A 218 -15.74 10.79 13.61
CA LYS A 218 -16.00 10.42 15.01
C LYS A 218 -16.87 11.46 15.71
N SER A 219 -16.51 12.74 15.65
CA SER A 219 -17.24 13.81 16.31
C SER A 219 -18.69 13.89 15.82
N ASN A 220 -18.91 13.79 14.51
CA ASN A 220 -20.25 13.81 13.93
C ASN A 220 -21.08 12.57 14.32
N ILE A 221 -20.45 11.39 14.41
CA ILE A 221 -21.09 10.17 14.89
C ILE A 221 -21.45 10.30 16.38
N ASP A 222 -20.56 10.83 17.22
CA ASP A 222 -20.82 11.06 18.65
C ASP A 222 -21.98 12.04 18.86
N LEU A 223 -22.02 13.12 18.08
CA LEU A 223 -23.13 14.08 18.09
C LEU A 223 -24.44 13.42 17.69
N PHE A 224 -24.41 12.57 16.66
CA PHE A 224 -25.58 11.79 16.28
C PHE A 224 -26.03 10.90 17.45
N ILE A 225 -25.13 10.12 18.05
CA ILE A 225 -25.43 9.25 19.21
C ILE A 225 -26.07 10.03 20.35
N GLY A 226 -25.62 11.26 20.61
CA GLY A 226 -26.20 12.15 21.62
C GLY A 226 -27.67 12.53 21.36
N LYS A 227 -28.18 12.37 20.13
CA LYS A 227 -29.59 12.57 19.78
C LYS A 227 -30.44 11.32 19.96
N ALA A 228 -29.84 10.18 20.29
CA ALA A 228 -30.61 8.98 20.55
C ALA A 228 -31.59 9.25 21.70
N PRO A 229 -32.85 8.78 21.60
CA PRO A 229 -33.77 8.90 22.72
C PRO A 229 -33.12 8.25 23.94
N GLU A 230 -33.03 8.98 25.05
CA GLU A 230 -32.70 8.38 26.34
C GLU A 230 -33.67 7.22 26.52
N VAL A 231 -33.18 5.99 26.41
CA VAL A 231 -33.91 4.87 26.96
C VAL A 231 -34.03 5.23 28.42
N GLN A 232 -35.25 5.60 28.84
CA GLN A 232 -35.59 5.79 30.24
C GLN A 232 -35.12 4.54 30.97
N LEU A 233 -33.94 4.62 31.60
CA LEU A 233 -33.40 3.65 32.54
C LEU A 233 -34.16 3.82 33.88
N GLN A 234 -35.48 3.84 33.80
CA GLN A 234 -36.41 3.81 34.91
C GLN A 234 -37.67 3.04 34.50
N ALA A 235 -37.52 1.73 34.33
CA ALA A 235 -38.57 0.75 34.59
C ALA A 235 -37.95 -0.65 34.47
N ILE A 236 -37.27 -1.13 35.51
CA ILE A 236 -37.63 -2.32 36.32
C ILE A 236 -36.97 -2.15 37.69
#